data_AF-A0A920R828-F1
#
_entry.id   AF-A0A920R828-F1
#
_cell.length_a   1.000
_cell.length_b   1.000
_cell.length_c   1.000
_cell.angle_alpha   90.00
_cell.angle_beta   90.00
_cell.angle_gamma   90.00
#
_symmetry.space_group_name_H-M   'P 1'
#
loop_
_entity.id
_entity.type
_entity.pdbx_description
1 polymer ?
#
loop_
_entity_poly.entity_id
_entity_poly.type
_entity_poly.pdbx_seq_one_letter_code
_entity_poly.pdbx_strand_id
1 'polypeptide(L)'
;MKSFSYIFVLAALFSFYFYSAAAELEEEFIQQELARTQFDPDHTVTFEVNAPSDFVFEFLIRRVADYANDAVSVKFDHNNSLTQDRLDTGSIRITTMENTEQLVQRILLFEPPFSYAYYMIKKHLQLKFR
;
A
#
# COMPACT_ATOMS: atom_id res chain seq x y z
N MET A 1 6.01 65.01 -5.12
CA MET A 1 6.85 63.82 -5.31
C MET A 1 6.99 63.10 -3.98
N LYS A 2 6.42 61.87 -3.90
CA LYS A 2 6.62 60.77 -2.93
C LYS A 2 6.55 61.06 -1.41
N SER A 3 5.87 60.27 -0.57
CA SER A 3 4.94 59.16 -0.76
C SER A 3 4.23 58.89 0.57
N PHE A 4 3.05 58.28 0.45
CA PHE A 4 2.06 57.98 1.47
C PHE A 4 2.54 57.16 2.67
N SER A 5 1.80 57.36 3.77
CA SER A 5 1.94 56.68 5.04
C SER A 5 0.73 55.77 5.32
N TYR A 6 0.99 54.68 6.05
CA TYR A 6 0.10 53.92 6.96
C TYR A 6 -1.06 53.05 6.39
N ILE A 7 -1.00 51.73 6.57
CA ILE A 7 -1.67 50.96 7.66
C ILE A 7 -1.63 49.43 7.39
N PHE A 8 -1.47 48.71 8.49
CA PHE A 8 -1.54 47.26 8.69
C PHE A 8 -2.89 46.60 8.31
N VAL A 9 -2.85 45.26 8.17
CA VAL A 9 -3.92 44.24 8.27
C VAL A 9 -4.50 43.69 6.94
N LEU A 10 -4.04 42.48 6.58
CA LEU A 10 -4.84 41.27 6.30
C LEU A 10 -3.84 40.13 6.00
N ALA A 11 -3.41 39.33 6.97
CA ALA A 11 -4.06 38.08 7.39
C ALA A 11 -4.64 37.25 6.23
N ALA A 12 -4.10 36.04 6.08
CA ALA A 12 -4.70 34.87 5.45
C ALA A 12 -5.00 34.97 3.94
N LEU A 13 -4.21 34.25 3.14
CA LEU A 13 -4.69 33.36 2.06
C LEU A 13 -3.49 32.89 1.23
N PHE A 14 -2.66 32.02 1.80
CA PHE A 14 -2.06 30.92 1.04
C PHE A 14 -2.01 29.66 1.91
N SER A 15 -3.07 29.45 2.69
CA SER A 15 -3.55 28.09 2.95
C SER A 15 -4.18 27.62 1.65
N PHE A 16 -3.57 26.63 1.02
CA PHE A 16 -4.11 25.65 0.07
C PHE A 16 -3.06 25.32 -0.99
N TYR A 17 -2.10 24.48 -0.62
CA TYR A 17 -1.68 23.39 -1.50
C TYR A 17 -1.57 22.11 -0.68
N PHE A 18 -2.70 21.42 -0.62
CA PHE A 18 -2.84 19.97 -0.59
C PHE A 18 -1.60 19.16 -0.21
N TYR A 19 -1.52 18.76 1.06
CA TYR A 19 -0.91 17.48 1.43
C TYR A 19 -2.01 16.62 2.06
N SER A 20 -2.89 16.07 1.22
CA SER A 20 -3.43 14.73 1.52
C SER A 20 -2.41 13.71 1.01
N ALA A 21 -1.21 13.73 1.58
CA ALA A 21 -0.46 12.50 1.68
C ALA A 21 -1.11 11.78 2.86
N ALA A 22 -1.75 10.64 2.62
CA ALA A 22 -1.93 9.68 3.71
C ALA A 22 -0.55 9.55 4.37
N ALA A 23 -0.44 9.88 5.66
CA ALA A 23 0.84 9.81 6.37
C ALA A 23 1.39 8.39 6.16
N GLU A 24 2.48 8.27 5.40
CA GLU A 24 3.18 7.00 5.28
C GLU A 24 3.72 6.69 6.67
N LEU A 25 3.40 5.49 7.18
CA LEU A 25 3.90 5.06 8.49
C LEU A 25 5.43 5.05 8.44
N GLU A 26 6.05 5.39 9.57
CA GLU A 26 7.51 5.36 9.70
C GLU A 26 8.02 3.93 9.46
N GLU A 27 9.09 3.79 8.67
CA GLU A 27 9.65 2.48 8.32
C GLU A 27 10.04 1.67 9.56
N GLU A 28 10.56 2.33 10.60
CA GLU A 28 10.90 1.67 11.87
C GLU A 28 9.68 1.01 12.52
N PHE A 29 8.54 1.71 12.53
CA PHE A 29 7.29 1.15 13.04
C PHE A 29 6.84 -0.06 12.21
N ILE A 30 6.93 0.01 10.87
CA ILE A 30 6.56 -1.10 9.98
C ILE A 30 7.42 -2.33 10.27
N GLN A 31 8.74 -2.16 10.42
CA GLN A 31 9.65 -3.26 10.71
C GLN A 31 9.42 -3.85 12.11
N GLN A 32 9.14 -3.00 13.10
CA GLN A 32 8.80 -3.44 14.45
C GLN A 32 7.51 -4.29 14.46
N GLU A 33 6.47 -3.83 13.78
CA GLU A 33 5.21 -4.58 13.69
C GLU A 33 5.36 -5.86 12.87
N LEU A 34 6.17 -5.87 11.82
CA LEU A 34 6.49 -7.10 11.09
C LEU A 34 7.15 -8.13 12.00
N ALA A 35 8.12 -7.71 12.82
CA ALA A 35 8.78 -8.61 13.77
C ALA A 35 7.82 -9.10 14.86
N ARG A 36 6.97 -8.22 15.42
CA ARG A 36 5.99 -8.58 16.45
C ARG A 36 4.97 -9.60 15.95
N THR A 37 4.35 -9.33 14.80
CA THR A 37 3.22 -10.13 14.28
C THR A 37 3.61 -11.56 13.90
N GLN A 38 4.90 -11.84 13.68
CA GLN A 38 5.39 -13.21 13.50
C GLN A 38 5.25 -14.08 14.76
N PHE A 39 5.24 -13.48 15.95
CA PHE A 39 5.17 -14.20 17.22
C PHE A 39 3.84 -14.00 17.96
N ASP A 40 3.21 -12.83 17.79
CA ASP A 40 1.97 -12.45 18.47
C ASP A 40 1.03 -11.71 17.50
N PRO A 41 0.38 -12.42 16.56
CA PRO A 41 -0.56 -11.81 15.64
C PRO A 41 -1.87 -11.47 16.35
N ASP A 42 -2.45 -10.31 16.01
CA ASP A 42 -3.72 -9.89 16.60
C ASP A 42 -4.85 -10.88 16.26
N HIS A 43 -4.77 -11.50 15.08
CA HIS A 43 -5.71 -12.51 14.59
C HIS A 43 -5.02 -13.57 13.72
N THR A 44 -5.47 -14.82 13.84
CA THR A 44 -4.99 -15.95 13.03
C THR A 44 -6.16 -16.70 12.41
N VAL A 45 -6.04 -17.05 11.13
CA VAL A 45 -6.99 -17.90 10.40
C VAL A 45 -6.21 -19.06 9.78
N THR A 46 -6.71 -20.29 9.97
CA THR A 46 -6.08 -21.51 9.46
C THR A 46 -7.11 -22.33 8.69
N PHE A 47 -6.70 -22.86 7.53
CA PHE A 47 -7.50 -23.76 6.72
C PHE A 47 -6.58 -24.75 5.99
N GLU A 48 -7.11 -25.91 5.64
CA GLU A 48 -6.38 -26.95 4.91
C GLU A 48 -6.67 -26.86 3.41
N VAL A 49 -5.62 -26.96 2.59
CA VAL A 49 -5.73 -26.97 1.13
C VAL A 49 -5.06 -28.21 0.59
N ASN A 50 -5.81 -29.03 -0.14
CA ASN A 50 -5.27 -30.21 -0.81
C ASN A 50 -4.62 -29.84 -2.15
N ALA A 51 -3.46 -29.16 -2.09
CA ALA A 51 -2.67 -28.77 -3.25
C ALA A 51 -1.19 -28.59 -2.87
N PRO A 52 -0.25 -28.62 -3.84
CA PRO A 52 1.15 -28.31 -3.60
C PRO A 52 1.37 -26.91 -3.01
N SER A 53 2.34 -26.75 -2.10
CA SER A 53 2.58 -25.50 -1.37
C SER A 53 3.01 -24.35 -2.28
N ASP A 54 3.82 -24.65 -3.31
CA ASP A 54 4.23 -23.72 -4.36
C ASP A 54 3.03 -23.20 -5.15
N PHE A 55 2.10 -24.07 -5.52
CA PHE A 55 0.86 -23.66 -6.17
C PHE A 55 0.03 -22.73 -5.27
N VAL A 56 -0.17 -23.11 -4.00
CA VAL A 56 -0.96 -22.31 -3.05
C VAL A 56 -0.31 -20.94 -2.83
N PHE A 57 1.00 -20.91 -2.64
CA PHE A 57 1.76 -19.67 -2.45
C PHE A 57 1.59 -18.72 -3.65
N GLU A 58 1.86 -19.22 -4.85
CA GLU A 58 1.75 -18.44 -6.09
C GLU A 58 0.31 -17.97 -6.34
N PHE A 59 -0.68 -18.81 -6.04
CA PHE A 59 -2.09 -18.46 -6.13
C PHE A 59 -2.43 -17.31 -5.18
N LEU A 60 -2.11 -17.43 -3.89
CA LEU A 60 -2.44 -16.43 -2.88
C LEU A 60 -1.77 -15.09 -3.15
N ILE A 61 -0.49 -15.08 -3.54
CA ILE A 61 0.19 -13.79 -3.74
C ILE A 61 -0.23 -13.10 -5.05
N ARG A 62 -0.50 -13.84 -6.13
CA ARG A 62 -0.74 -13.26 -7.46
C ARG A 62 -2.21 -13.11 -7.85
N ARG A 63 -3.09 -13.99 -7.37
CA ARG A 63 -4.46 -14.12 -7.87
C ARG A 63 -5.50 -13.60 -6.89
N VAL A 64 -5.21 -12.48 -6.23
CA VAL A 64 -6.13 -11.85 -5.27
C VAL A 64 -7.50 -11.57 -5.87
N ALA A 65 -7.56 -11.19 -7.15
CA ALA A 65 -8.83 -10.98 -7.86
C ALA A 65 -9.69 -12.25 -7.99
N ASP A 66 -9.10 -13.44 -7.84
CA ASP A 66 -9.82 -14.71 -7.98
C ASP A 66 -10.48 -15.13 -6.66
N TYR A 67 -10.09 -14.56 -5.51
CA TYR A 67 -10.57 -15.00 -4.19
C TYR A 67 -10.95 -13.88 -3.22
N ALA A 68 -10.56 -12.63 -3.47
CA ALA A 68 -11.00 -11.49 -2.67
C ALA A 68 -12.28 -10.90 -3.26
N ASN A 69 -13.29 -10.71 -2.41
CA ASN A 69 -14.54 -10.07 -2.82
C ASN A 69 -14.27 -8.67 -3.41
N ASP A 70 -15.03 -8.32 -4.44
CA ASP A 70 -15.02 -7.02 -5.12
C ASP A 70 -13.67 -6.63 -5.76
N ALA A 71 -12.68 -7.52 -5.78
CA ALA A 71 -11.41 -7.27 -6.45
C ALA A 71 -11.53 -7.53 -7.95
N VAL A 72 -11.25 -6.52 -8.77
CA VAL A 72 -11.43 -6.57 -10.24
C VAL A 72 -10.12 -6.89 -10.95
N SER A 73 -9.00 -6.36 -10.45
CA SER A 73 -7.70 -6.61 -11.07
C SER A 73 -6.55 -6.46 -10.10
N VAL A 74 -5.44 -7.11 -10.42
CA VAL A 74 -4.17 -7.05 -9.69
C VAL A 74 -3.07 -6.63 -10.66
N LYS A 75 -2.22 -5.70 -10.23
CA LYS A 75 -0.99 -5.31 -10.92
C LYS A 75 0.18 -5.33 -9.96
N PHE A 76 1.38 -5.55 -10.50
CA PHE A 76 2.62 -5.48 -9.74
C PHE A 76 3.54 -4.40 -10.29
N ASP A 77 4.16 -3.66 -9.39
CA ASP A 77 5.29 -2.76 -9.66
C ASP A 77 6.52 -3.32 -8.93
N HIS A 78 7.59 -3.56 -9.69
CA HIS A 78 8.83 -4.16 -9.21
C HIS A 78 9.99 -3.15 -9.11
N ASN A 79 9.73 -1.85 -9.28
CA ASN A 79 10.76 -0.81 -9.28
C ASN A 79 11.54 -0.75 -7.95
N ASN A 80 10.91 -1.14 -6.84
CA ASN A 80 11.51 -1.17 -5.50
C ASN A 80 11.87 -2.59 -5.04
N SER A 81 11.83 -3.57 -5.95
CA SER A 81 12.09 -4.96 -5.61
C SER A 81 13.58 -5.21 -5.33
N LEU A 82 13.89 -6.04 -4.33
CA LEU A 82 15.25 -6.50 -4.07
C LEU A 82 15.81 -7.33 -5.23
N THR A 83 14.95 -8.04 -5.96
CA THR A 83 15.30 -8.70 -7.21
C THR A 83 14.71 -7.93 -8.38
N GLN A 84 15.60 -7.34 -9.19
CA GLN A 84 15.23 -6.48 -10.32
C GLN A 84 14.19 -7.12 -11.24
N ASP A 85 13.14 -6.35 -11.56
CA ASP A 85 12.05 -6.69 -12.48
C ASP A 85 11.28 -7.98 -12.12
N ARG A 86 11.35 -8.41 -10.86
CA ARG A 86 10.68 -9.62 -10.37
C ARG A 86 9.98 -9.36 -9.05
N LEU A 87 8.99 -10.20 -8.76
CA LEU A 87 8.34 -10.21 -7.45
C LEU A 87 9.34 -10.63 -6.38
N ASP A 88 9.57 -9.73 -5.44
CA ASP A 88 10.39 -9.90 -4.24
C ASP A 88 9.98 -8.84 -3.21
N THR A 89 10.59 -8.89 -2.04
CA THR A 89 10.56 -7.84 -1.01
C THR A 89 10.78 -6.46 -1.65
N GLY A 90 9.93 -5.51 -1.30
CA GLY A 90 9.88 -4.17 -1.86
C GLY A 90 8.97 -4.01 -3.08
N SER A 91 8.57 -5.10 -3.75
CA SER A 91 7.53 -5.04 -4.79
C SER A 91 6.22 -4.47 -4.24
N ILE A 92 5.45 -3.82 -5.10
CA ILE A 92 4.14 -3.26 -4.77
C ILE A 92 3.07 -4.02 -5.54
N ARG A 93 2.10 -4.60 -4.83
CA ARG A 93 0.86 -5.15 -5.40
C ARG A 93 -0.23 -4.09 -5.32
N ILE A 94 -0.85 -3.78 -6.45
CA ILE A 94 -1.96 -2.84 -6.55
C ILE A 94 -3.21 -3.64 -6.93
N THR A 95 -4.14 -3.75 -6.00
CA THR A 95 -5.45 -4.36 -6.24
C THR A 95 -6.48 -3.27 -6.47
N THR A 96 -7.15 -3.31 -7.62
CA THR A 96 -8.27 -2.39 -7.93
C THR A 96 -9.59 -3.06 -7.60
N MET A 97 -10.41 -2.38 -6.81
CA MET A 97 -11.72 -2.85 -6.37
C MET A 97 -12.84 -2.36 -7.32
N GLU A 98 -14.03 -2.96 -7.27
CA GLU A 98 -15.19 -2.58 -8.10
C GLU A 98 -15.59 -1.11 -7.91
N ASN A 99 -15.46 -0.60 -6.69
CA ASN A 99 -15.74 0.80 -6.35
C ASN A 99 -14.62 1.78 -6.80
N THR A 100 -13.67 1.31 -7.62
CA THR A 100 -12.49 2.05 -8.12
C THR A 100 -11.43 2.40 -7.08
N GLU A 101 -11.59 1.98 -5.82
CA GLU A 101 -10.54 2.11 -4.82
C GLU A 101 -9.35 1.20 -5.14
N GLN A 102 -8.17 1.63 -4.70
CA GLN A 102 -6.95 0.86 -4.84
C GLN A 102 -6.39 0.50 -3.46
N LEU A 103 -6.13 -0.79 -3.27
CA LEU A 103 -5.34 -1.29 -2.17
C LEU A 103 -3.90 -1.42 -2.65
N VAL A 104 -3.02 -0.58 -2.10
CA VAL A 104 -1.60 -0.57 -2.42
C VAL A 104 -0.86 -1.33 -1.31
N GLN A 105 -0.27 -2.46 -1.67
CA GLN A 105 0.36 -3.38 -0.74
C GLN A 105 1.85 -3.50 -1.04
N ARG A 106 2.70 -3.03 -0.13
CA ARG A 106 4.16 -3.20 -0.23
C ARG A 106 4.53 -4.54 0.38
N ILE A 107 5.20 -5.40 -0.39
CA ILE A 107 5.71 -6.69 0.08
C ILE A 107 6.91 -6.44 1.00
N LEU A 108 6.83 -6.93 2.24
CA LEU A 108 7.85 -6.75 3.27
C LEU A 108 8.69 -8.01 3.50
N LEU A 109 8.10 -9.18 3.21
CA LEU A 109 8.74 -10.49 3.30
C LEU A 109 8.29 -11.32 2.10
N PHE A 110 9.23 -12.03 1.48
CA PHE A 110 8.96 -12.91 0.35
C PHE A 110 9.86 -14.15 0.42
N GLU A 111 9.34 -15.24 0.97
CA GLU A 111 10.05 -16.51 1.15
C GLU A 111 9.24 -17.67 0.55
N PRO A 112 9.15 -17.76 -0.79
CA PRO A 112 8.43 -18.84 -1.44
C PRO A 112 9.04 -20.22 -1.10
N PRO A 113 8.20 -21.26 -0.93
CA PRO A 113 6.74 -21.25 -0.95
C PRO A 113 6.09 -21.08 0.44
N PHE A 114 6.85 -20.63 1.43
CA PHE A 114 6.47 -20.75 2.84
C PHE A 114 5.73 -19.53 3.38
N SER A 115 6.24 -18.33 3.11
CA SER A 115 5.74 -17.13 3.78
C SER A 115 5.85 -15.87 2.92
N TYR A 116 4.90 -14.96 3.07
CA TYR A 116 5.01 -13.60 2.60
C TYR A 116 4.25 -12.67 3.54
N ALA A 117 4.68 -11.42 3.63
CA ALA A 117 4.02 -10.40 4.42
C ALA A 117 3.93 -9.10 3.61
N TYR A 118 2.90 -8.31 3.88
CA TYR A 118 2.73 -7.00 3.25
C TYR A 118 2.16 -5.98 4.21
N TYR A 119 2.49 -4.72 3.95
CA TYR A 119 1.82 -3.56 4.55
C TYR A 119 0.89 -2.93 3.51
N MET A 120 -0.30 -2.50 3.93
CA MET A 120 -1.35 -2.01 3.04
C MET A 120 -1.73 -0.56 3.32
N ILE A 121 -1.83 0.24 2.26
CA ILE A 121 -2.42 1.58 2.26
C ILE A 121 -3.62 1.58 1.32
N LYS A 122 -4.76 2.10 1.81
CA LYS A 122 -5.94 2.36 0.97
C LYS A 122 -5.80 3.71 0.29
N LYS A 123 -5.94 3.75 -1.04
CA LYS A 123 -5.97 4.98 -1.84
C LYS A 123 -7.32 5.12 -2.55
N HIS A 124 -7.88 6.32 -2.52
CA HIS A 124 -9.05 6.66 -3.32
C HIS A 124 -8.59 7.29 -4.64
N LEU A 125 -9.12 6.81 -5.76
CA LEU A 125 -8.81 7.38 -7.07
C LEU A 125 -9.49 8.75 -7.17
N GLN A 126 -8.73 9.82 -6.94
CA GLN A 126 -9.22 11.18 -7.17
C GLN A 126 -9.34 11.38 -8.69
N LEU A 127 -10.56 11.25 -9.24
CA LEU A 127 -10.88 11.65 -10.60
C LEU A 127 -10.64 13.16 -10.72
N LYS A 128 -9.43 13.55 -11.14
CA LYS A 128 -9.17 14.92 -11.61
C LYS A 128 -9.89 15.09 -12.95
N PHE A 129 -11.10 15.62 -12.91
CA PHE A 129 -11.69 16.26 -14.07
C PHE A 129 -10.83 17.50 -14.39
N ARG A 130 -10.20 17.49 -15.57
CA ARG A 130 -9.55 18.64 -16.19
C ARG A 130 -10.56 19.39 -17.04
#